data_AF-A0A2D9TC22-F1
#
_entry.id   AF-A0A2D9TC22-F1
#
_cell.length_a   1.000
_cell.length_b   1.000
_cell.length_c   1.000
_cell.angle_alpha   90.00
_cell.angle_beta   90.00
_cell.angle_gamma   90.00
#
_symmetry.space_group_name_H-M   'P 1'
#
loop_
_entity.id
_entity.type
_entity.pdbx_description
1 polymer ?
#
loop_
_entity_poly.entity_id
_entity_poly.type
_entity_poly.pdbx_seq_one_letter_code
_entity_poly.pdbx_strand_id
1 'polypeptide(L)'
;MQIDVERAWESYGERFRKRFGDDKSPGSYVRFNKHMVQRLDRAAFEQRLEDYVSWHQECKSALASGSTISDALILEFEEAAAWIALDPPNVLEMFAGELGDPLSS
;
A
#
# COMPACT_ATOMS: atom_id res chain seq x y z
N MET A 1 13.11 6.63 -6.67
CA MET A 1 12.73 6.81 -5.25
C MET A 1 13.66 5.95 -4.42
N GLN A 2 14.48 6.52 -3.54
CA GLN A 2 15.34 5.72 -2.66
C GLN A 2 14.51 5.38 -1.41
N ILE A 3 14.08 4.13 -1.30
CA ILE A 3 13.26 3.68 -0.19
C ILE A 3 14.19 3.14 0.89
N ASP A 4 14.04 3.68 2.10
CA ASP A 4 14.67 3.11 3.29
C ASP A 4 13.91 1.85 3.70
N VAL A 5 14.35 0.70 3.18
CA VAL A 5 13.67 -0.59 3.37
C VAL A 5 13.75 -1.04 4.83
N GLU A 6 14.82 -0.70 5.55
CA GLU A 6 14.96 -1.04 6.97
C GLU A 6 13.92 -0.31 7.80
N ARG A 7 13.81 1.01 7.64
CA ARG A 7 12.79 1.81 8.33
C ARG A 7 11.38 1.39 7.94
N ALA A 8 11.16 1.03 6.68
CA ALA A 8 9.87 0.54 6.20
C ALA A 8 9.50 -0.81 6.85
N TRP A 9 10.48 -1.70 7.03
CA TRP A 9 10.31 -2.99 7.71
C TRP A 9 9.98 -2.83 9.19
N GLU A 10 10.69 -1.96 9.90
CA GLU A 10 10.39 -1.65 11.31
C GLU A 10 8.97 -1.11 11.46
N SER A 11 8.61 -0.13 10.64
CA SER A 11 7.28 0.47 10.62
C SER A 11 6.19 -0.56 10.28
N TYR A 12 6.46 -1.48 9.34
CA TYR A 12 5.57 -2.60 9.04
C TYR A 12 5.36 -3.51 10.24
N GLY A 13 6.44 -3.87 10.94
CA GLY A 13 6.38 -4.66 12.17
C GLY A 13 5.51 -3.99 13.24
N GLU A 14 5.66 -2.69 13.47
CA GLU A 14 4.83 -1.94 14.41
C GLU A 14 3.36 -1.89 14.00
N ARG A 15 3.07 -1.56 12.73
CA ARG A 15 1.69 -1.52 12.20
C ARG A 15 1.01 -2.86 12.32
N PHE A 16 1.70 -3.93 11.91
CA PHE A 16 1.16 -5.28 11.94
C PHE A 16 0.84 -5.72 13.38
N ARG A 17 1.77 -5.50 14.32
CA ARG A 17 1.57 -5.85 15.74
C ARG A 17 0.41 -5.07 16.34
N LYS A 18 0.37 -3.75 16.11
CA LYS A 18 -0.72 -2.89 16.57
C LYS A 18 -2.09 -3.32 16.04
N ARG A 19 -2.15 -3.85 14.80
CA ARG A 19 -3.42 -4.23 14.15
C ARG A 19 -3.85 -5.67 14.45
N PHE A 20 -2.92 -6.61 14.54
CA PHE A 20 -3.19 -8.05 14.57
C PHE A 20 -2.71 -8.77 15.83
N GLY A 21 -2.01 -8.08 16.73
CA GLY A 21 -1.39 -8.62 17.93
C GLY A 21 0.04 -9.11 17.71
N ASP A 22 0.79 -9.25 18.81
CA ASP A 22 2.20 -9.65 18.81
C ASP A 22 2.41 -11.17 18.60
N ASP A 23 1.41 -12.01 18.85
CA ASP A 23 1.51 -13.48 18.78
C ASP A 23 1.50 -14.06 17.35
N LYS A 24 1.59 -13.21 16.32
CA LYS A 24 1.56 -13.64 14.91
C LYS A 24 2.96 -13.93 14.39
N SER A 25 3.29 -15.22 14.32
CA SER A 25 4.51 -15.71 13.67
C SER A 25 4.50 -15.42 12.16
N PRO A 26 5.67 -15.22 11.52
CA PRO A 26 5.78 -15.19 10.06
C PRO A 26 5.07 -16.38 9.39
N GLY A 27 4.40 -16.13 8.28
CA GLY A 27 3.53 -17.09 7.57
C GLY A 27 2.11 -17.22 8.12
N SER A 28 1.81 -16.63 9.29
CA SER A 28 0.45 -16.64 9.84
C SER A 28 -0.49 -15.79 8.99
N TYR A 29 -1.63 -16.35 8.60
CA TYR A 29 -2.66 -15.62 7.88
C TYR A 29 -3.46 -14.69 8.79
N VAL A 30 -3.73 -13.49 8.30
CA VAL A 30 -4.59 -12.48 8.92
C VAL A 30 -5.50 -11.86 7.87
N ARG A 31 -6.65 -11.36 8.30
CA ARG A 31 -7.58 -10.65 7.43
C ARG A 31 -7.33 -9.15 7.54
N PHE A 32 -6.92 -8.51 6.45
CA PHE A 32 -6.79 -7.06 6.33
C PHE A 32 -7.92 -6.56 5.40
N ASN A 33 -8.95 -5.95 5.97
CA ASN A 33 -10.17 -5.54 5.25
C ASN A 33 -10.80 -6.74 4.48
N LYS A 34 -10.81 -6.67 3.14
CA LYS A 34 -11.29 -7.74 2.25
C LYS A 34 -10.19 -8.72 1.81
N HIS A 35 -8.92 -8.43 2.10
CA HIS A 35 -7.78 -9.24 1.68
C HIS A 35 -7.33 -10.19 2.81
N MET A 36 -6.88 -11.38 2.41
CA MET A 36 -6.25 -12.34 3.30
C MET A 36 -4.76 -12.35 3.03
N VAL A 37 -3.99 -11.80 3.96
CA VAL A 37 -2.53 -11.63 3.83
C VAL A 37 -1.82 -12.45 4.89
N GLN A 38 -0.54 -12.72 4.68
CA GLN A 38 0.29 -13.38 5.69
C GLN A 38 1.18 -12.37 6.40
N ARG A 39 1.54 -12.66 7.65
CA ARG A 39 2.68 -12.00 8.29
C ARG A 39 3.94 -12.31 7.48
N LEU A 40 4.54 -11.27 6.92
CA LEU A 40 5.72 -11.38 6.09
C LEU A 40 6.96 -11.55 6.96
N ASP A 41 7.93 -12.31 6.45
CA ASP A 41 9.33 -12.19 6.87
C ASP A 41 10.01 -11.04 6.12
N ARG A 42 11.30 -10.80 6.42
CA ARG A 42 12.04 -9.67 5.86
C ARG A 42 12.22 -9.76 4.34
N ALA A 43 12.41 -10.96 3.80
CA ALA A 43 12.66 -11.16 2.37
C ALA A 43 11.36 -11.01 1.57
N ALA A 44 10.27 -11.58 2.07
CA ALA A 44 8.95 -11.43 1.47
C ALA A 44 8.44 -9.99 1.58
N PHE A 45 8.76 -9.26 2.66
CA PHE A 45 8.41 -7.85 2.79
C PHE A 45 9.05 -6.97 1.74
N GLU A 46 10.32 -7.21 1.40
CA GLU A 46 11.02 -6.41 0.38
C GLU A 46 10.29 -6.48 -0.96
N GLN A 47 9.97 -7.71 -1.40
CA GLN A 47 9.23 -7.95 -2.64
C GLN A 47 7.85 -7.28 -2.61
N ARG A 48 7.11 -7.40 -1.49
CA ARG A 48 5.79 -6.77 -1.35
C ARG A 48 5.85 -5.25 -1.27
N LEU A 49 6.93 -4.69 -0.75
CA LEU A 49 7.16 -3.26 -0.75
C LEU A 49 7.42 -2.75 -2.16
N GLU A 50 8.20 -3.48 -2.95
CA GLU A 50 8.41 -3.18 -4.38
C GLU A 50 7.09 -3.23 -5.17
N ASP A 51 6.26 -4.26 -4.95
CA ASP A 51 4.93 -4.37 -5.56
C ASP A 51 4.07 -3.13 -5.24
N TYR A 52 3.99 -2.75 -3.95
CA TYR A 52 3.24 -1.57 -3.52
C TYR A 52 3.73 -0.29 -4.19
N VAL A 53 5.05 -0.10 -4.29
CA VAL A 53 5.64 1.09 -4.89
C VAL A 53 5.37 1.15 -6.39
N SER A 54 5.43 0.00 -7.07
CA SER A 54 5.12 -0.12 -8.48
C SER A 54 3.67 0.29 -8.75
N TRP A 55 2.71 -0.32 -8.03
CA TRP A 55 1.28 0.02 -8.19
C TRP A 55 0.95 1.46 -7.81
N HIS A 56 1.63 2.00 -6.78
CA HIS A 56 1.50 3.41 -6.43
C HIS A 56 1.95 4.34 -7.57
N GLN A 57 3.06 4.02 -8.24
CA GLN A 57 3.56 4.78 -9.38
C GLN A 57 2.62 4.68 -10.58
N GLU A 58 2.07 3.50 -10.85
CA GLU A 58 1.10 3.30 -11.93
C GLU A 58 -0.19 4.10 -11.69
N CYS A 59 -0.71 4.12 -10.45
CA CYS A 59 -1.83 4.98 -10.05
C CYS A 59 -1.51 6.46 -10.30
N LYS A 60 -0.32 6.91 -9.88
CA LYS A 60 0.13 8.29 -10.06
C LYS A 60 0.29 8.64 -11.54
N SER A 61 0.79 7.73 -12.36
CA SER A 61 0.97 7.89 -13.81
C SER A 61 -0.37 7.97 -14.55
N ALA A 62 -1.33 7.11 -14.19
CA ALA A 62 -2.68 7.14 -14.75
C ALA A 62 -3.37 8.48 -14.47
N LEU A 63 -3.28 8.97 -13.23
CA LEU A 63 -3.83 10.28 -12.85
C LEU A 63 -3.15 11.44 -13.57
N ALA A 64 -1.81 11.45 -13.58
CA ALA A 64 -1.05 12.53 -14.21
C ALA A 64 -1.28 12.64 -15.72
N SER A 65 -1.55 11.51 -16.38
CA SER A 65 -1.86 11.47 -17.82
C SER A 65 -3.32 11.78 -18.15
N GLY A 66 -4.18 11.98 -17.13
CA GLY A 66 -5.62 12.15 -17.31
C GLY A 66 -6.33 10.87 -17.78
N SER A 67 -5.68 9.72 -17.66
CA SER A 67 -6.24 8.42 -17.99
C SER A 67 -7.24 8.00 -16.91
N THR A 68 -8.32 7.34 -17.31
CA THR A 68 -9.23 6.70 -16.36
C THR A 68 -8.48 5.63 -15.57
N ILE A 69 -8.44 5.75 -14.25
CA ILE A 69 -8.00 4.67 -13.38
C ILE A 69 -9.00 3.52 -13.52
N SER A 70 -8.54 2.34 -13.92
CA SER A 70 -9.39 1.16 -13.98
C SER A 70 -9.61 0.57 -12.59
N ASP A 71 -10.78 -0.04 -12.35
CA ASP A 71 -11.06 -0.76 -11.11
C ASP A 71 -10.01 -1.84 -10.82
N ALA A 72 -9.50 -2.49 -11.86
CA ALA A 72 -8.43 -3.48 -11.73
C ALA A 72 -7.18 -2.87 -11.10
N LEU A 73 -6.76 -1.69 -11.54
CA LEU A 73 -5.59 -1.01 -10.99
C LEU A 73 -5.77 -0.64 -9.51
N ILE A 74 -6.99 -0.21 -9.15
CA ILE A 74 -7.35 0.09 -7.74
C ILE A 74 -7.26 -1.18 -6.90
N LEU A 75 -7.81 -2.30 -7.39
CA LEU A 75 -7.80 -3.57 -6.66
C LEU A 75 -6.38 -4.10 -6.42
N GLU A 76 -5.51 -4.03 -7.43
CA GLU A 76 -4.10 -4.44 -7.30
C GLU A 76 -3.36 -3.55 -6.29
N PHE A 77 -3.60 -2.24 -6.33
CA PHE A 77 -3.01 -1.31 -5.37
C PHE A 77 -3.51 -1.56 -3.94
N GLU A 78 -4.81 -1.77 -3.75
CA GLU A 78 -5.41 -2.10 -2.46
C GLU A 78 -4.84 -3.40 -1.88
N GLU A 79 -4.66 -4.42 -2.73
CA GLU A 79 -4.03 -5.68 -2.31
C GLU A 79 -2.57 -5.47 -1.90
N ALA A 80 -1.80 -4.76 -2.72
CA ALA A 80 -0.39 -4.48 -2.42
C ALA A 80 -0.23 -3.68 -1.11
N ALA A 81 -1.11 -2.71 -0.86
CA ALA A 81 -1.13 -1.97 0.41
C ALA A 81 -1.47 -2.88 1.60
N ALA A 82 -2.44 -3.79 1.43
CA ALA A 82 -2.83 -4.73 2.47
C ALA A 82 -1.67 -5.66 2.87
N TRP A 83 -0.86 -6.13 1.91
CA TRP A 83 0.31 -6.98 2.18
C TRP A 83 1.33 -6.33 3.13
N ILE A 84 1.51 -5.02 3.02
CA ILE A 84 2.41 -4.24 3.90
C ILE A 84 1.67 -3.54 5.06
N ALA A 85 0.47 -4.03 5.37
CA ALA A 85 -0.40 -3.56 6.45
C ALA A 85 -0.60 -2.03 6.45
N LEU A 86 -0.80 -1.45 5.25
CA LEU A 86 -1.24 -0.08 5.06
C LEU A 86 -2.72 -0.08 4.69
N ASP A 87 -3.47 0.85 5.27
CA ASP A 87 -4.79 1.14 4.72
C ASP A 87 -4.59 1.81 3.36
N PRO A 88 -5.18 1.28 2.28
CA PRO A 88 -5.13 1.98 1.01
C PRO A 88 -5.86 3.31 1.20
N PRO A 89 -5.21 4.45 0.93
CA PRO A 89 -5.91 5.72 0.93
C PRO A 89 -6.97 5.71 -0.18
N ASN A 90 -8.00 6.53 -0.02
CA ASN A 90 -8.89 6.86 -1.11
C ASN A 90 -8.03 7.48 -2.22
N VAL A 91 -7.91 6.79 -3.36
CA VAL A 91 -6.99 7.17 -4.45
C VAL A 91 -7.20 8.62 -4.87
N LEU A 92 -8.43 9.13 -4.81
CA LEU A 92 -8.73 10.54 -5.11
C LEU A 92 -8.19 11.50 -4.03
N GLU A 93 -8.39 11.19 -2.74
CA GLU A 93 -7.90 12.01 -1.63
C GLU A 93 -6.37 11.98 -1.51
N MET A 94 -5.76 10.87 -1.92
CA MET A 94 -4.32 10.64 -1.89
C MET A 94 -3.55 11.64 -2.77
N PHE A 95 -4.19 12.14 -3.84
CA PHE A 95 -3.57 13.06 -4.82
C PHE A 95 -4.26 14.43 -4.89
N ALA A 96 -5.22 14.72 -4.02
CA ALA A 96 -5.98 15.98 -3.97
C ALA A 96 -5.12 17.25 -3.69
N GLY A 97 -3.82 17.10 -3.40
CA GLY A 97 -2.86 18.21 -3.27
C GLY A 97 -1.73 18.23 -4.30
N GLU A 98 -1.65 17.23 -5.19
CA GLU A 98 -0.67 17.14 -6.28
C GLU A 98 -1.32 17.24 -7.67
N LEU A 99 -2.58 16.84 -7.77
CA LEU A 99 -3.45 17.23 -8.89
C LEU A 99 -3.77 18.70 -8.70
N GLY A 100 -3.48 19.53 -9.70
CA GLY A 100 -3.87 20.93 -9.71
C GLY A 100 -5.38 21.04 -9.71
N ASP A 101 -5.99 20.92 -8.53
CA ASP A 101 -7.39 21.24 -8.31
C ASP A 101 -7.56 22.72 -8.66
N PRO A 102 -8.42 23.09 -9.63
CA PRO A 102 -8.86 24.46 -9.72
C PRO A 102 -9.53 24.78 -8.39
N LEU A 103 -8.99 25.76 -7.66
CA LEU A 103 -9.61 26.37 -6.49
C LEU A 103 -11.07 26.68 -6.84
N SER A 104 -11.98 25.79 -6.43
CA SER A 104 -13.40 26.05 -6.59
C SER A 104 -13.75 27.15 -5.60
N SER A 105 -14.17 28.28 -6.17
CA SER A 105 -14.63 29.49 -5.50
C SER A 105 -15.87 29.25 -4.64
#